data_AF-A0A829H3D3-F1
#
_entry.id   AF-A0A829H3D3-F1
#
_cell.length_a   1.000
_cell.length_b   1.000
_cell.length_c   1.000
_cell.angle_alpha   90.00
_cell.angle_beta   90.00
_cell.angle_gamma   90.00
#
_symmetry.space_group_name_H-M   'P 1'
#
loop_
_entity.id
_entity.type
_entity.pdbx_description
1 polymer ?
#
loop_
_entity_poly.entity_id
_entity_poly.type
_entity_poly.pdbx_seq_one_letter_code
_entity_poly.pdbx_strand_id
1 'polypeptide(L)'
;MSIVTSDKPFLERVKESEQDKFMQASVAKAQDAQWDKREASRHELGNWPQWRDLGEQIRQHVIKYLPDYLEEFSDNVEKRGGHVYFAKTDKEAAAYITNLAKKKQAKKIVKSKSMVTTEINLD
;
A
#
# COMPACT_ATOMS: atom_id res chain seq x y z
N MET A 1 0.12 17.22 -4.43
CA MET A 1 -0.29 18.18 -3.40
C MET A 1 -0.61 17.40 -2.14
N SER A 2 0.17 17.55 -1.08
CA SER A 2 -0.18 17.00 0.23
C SER A 2 -1.50 17.62 0.66
N ILE A 3 -2.40 16.82 1.21
CA ILE A 3 -3.63 17.33 1.82
C ILE A 3 -3.21 18.16 3.02
N VAL A 4 -3.22 19.48 2.90
CA VAL A 4 -3.06 20.40 4.03
C VAL A 4 -4.42 20.50 4.70
N THR A 5 -4.56 19.88 5.87
CA THR A 5 -5.84 19.77 6.57
C THR A 5 -6.17 20.99 7.43
N SER A 6 -5.18 21.85 7.72
CA SER A 6 -5.35 23.11 8.46
C SER A 6 -4.02 23.85 8.61
N ASP A 7 -4.04 25.18 8.60
CA ASP A 7 -2.89 26.05 8.87
C ASP A 7 -2.69 26.38 10.36
N LYS A 8 -3.63 25.99 11.22
CA LYS A 8 -3.56 26.21 12.68
C LYS A 8 -2.44 25.40 13.35
N PRO A 9 -1.79 25.96 14.40
CA PRO A 9 -0.84 25.23 15.25
C PRO A 9 -1.42 23.92 15.80
N PHE A 10 -0.56 22.92 15.98
CA PHE A 10 -0.97 21.58 16.44
C PHE A 10 -1.82 21.62 17.73
N LEU A 11 -1.39 22.35 18.74
CA LEU A 11 -2.09 22.43 20.03
C LEU A 11 -3.47 23.10 19.93
N GLU A 12 -3.67 23.99 18.97
CA GLU A 12 -4.96 24.61 18.72
C GLU A 12 -5.93 23.60 18.08
N ARG A 13 -5.46 22.85 17.07
CA ARG A 13 -6.25 21.79 16.43
C ARG A 13 -6.65 20.69 17.41
N VAL A 14 -5.77 20.35 18.35
CA VAL A 14 -6.09 19.38 19.41
C VAL A 14 -7.25 19.89 20.26
N LYS A 15 -7.17 21.12 20.77
CA LYS A 15 -8.24 21.73 21.58
C LYS A 15 -9.57 21.79 20.83
N GLU A 16 -9.55 22.09 19.54
CA GLU A 16 -10.76 22.10 18.71
C GLU A 16 -11.34 20.69 18.54
N SER A 17 -10.49 19.70 18.26
CA SER A 17 -10.91 18.30 18.07
C SER A 17 -11.43 17.67 19.38
N GLU A 18 -10.91 18.09 20.54
CA GLU A 18 -11.41 17.70 21.85
C GLU A 18 -12.84 18.20 22.13
N GLN A 19 -13.26 19.26 21.46
CA GLN A 19 -14.61 19.80 21.57
C GLN A 19 -15.57 19.21 20.53
N ASP A 20 -15.04 18.67 19.42
CA ASP A 20 -15.84 18.06 18.36
C ASP A 20 -16.39 16.67 18.77
N LYS A 21 -17.59 16.70 19.36
CA LYS A 21 -18.32 15.51 19.79
C LYS A 21 -18.76 14.62 18.62
N PHE A 22 -19.03 15.21 17.45
CA PHE A 22 -19.44 14.45 16.28
C PHE A 22 -18.26 13.64 15.72
N MET A 23 -17.10 14.28 15.59
CA MET A 23 -15.86 13.60 15.19
C MET A 23 -15.51 12.50 16.19
N GLN A 24 -15.57 12.76 17.50
CA GLN A 24 -15.30 11.75 18.54
C GLN A 24 -16.21 10.53 18.39
N ALA A 25 -17.53 10.74 18.25
CA ALA A 25 -18.49 9.65 18.08
C ALA A 25 -18.27 8.89 16.76
N SER A 26 -17.89 9.59 15.69
CA SER A 26 -17.62 9.00 14.38
C SER A 26 -16.38 8.10 14.41
N VAL A 27 -15.30 8.54 15.07
CA VAL A 27 -14.08 7.75 15.24
C VAL A 27 -14.35 6.50 16.07
N ALA A 28 -15.02 6.64 17.22
CA ALA A 28 -15.39 5.50 18.06
C ALA A 28 -16.22 4.47 17.29
N LYS A 29 -17.29 4.92 16.61
CA LYS A 29 -18.12 4.07 15.77
C LYS A 29 -17.32 3.34 14.68
N ALA A 30 -16.38 4.02 14.04
CA ALA A 30 -15.56 3.41 13.00
C ALA A 30 -14.63 2.33 13.57
N GLN A 31 -14.06 2.55 14.75
CA GLN A 31 -13.22 1.58 15.44
C GLN A 31 -14.01 0.33 15.84
N ASP A 32 -15.16 0.53 16.47
CA ASP A 32 -16.03 -0.55 16.95
C ASP A 32 -16.56 -1.37 15.77
N ALA A 33 -17.13 -0.70 14.75
CA ALA A 33 -17.68 -1.36 13.58
C ALA A 33 -16.61 -2.17 12.81
N GLN A 34 -15.35 -1.71 12.81
CA GLN A 34 -14.26 -2.47 12.20
C GLN A 34 -13.94 -3.72 13.01
N TRP A 35 -13.95 -3.63 14.33
CA TRP A 35 -13.72 -4.78 15.21
C TRP A 35 -14.82 -5.82 15.06
N ASP A 36 -16.09 -5.40 15.20
CA ASP A 36 -17.25 -6.28 15.13
C ASP A 36 -17.31 -7.03 13.79
N LYS A 37 -17.16 -6.31 12.67
CA LYS A 37 -17.15 -6.93 11.34
C LYS A 37 -15.99 -7.91 11.18
N ARG A 38 -14.81 -7.58 11.72
CA ARG A 38 -13.64 -8.43 11.64
C ARG A 38 -13.84 -9.73 12.42
N GLU A 39 -14.33 -9.66 13.65
CA GLU A 39 -14.59 -10.86 14.45
C GLU A 39 -15.71 -11.71 13.86
N ALA A 40 -16.78 -11.10 13.36
CA ALA A 40 -17.84 -11.80 12.64
C ALA A 40 -17.29 -12.56 11.42
N SER A 41 -16.49 -11.90 10.58
CA SER A 41 -15.85 -12.57 9.44
C SER A 41 -14.90 -13.69 9.89
N ARG A 42 -14.11 -13.50 10.94
CA ARG A 42 -13.23 -14.56 11.46
C ARG A 42 -14.02 -15.78 11.93
N HIS A 43 -15.17 -15.55 12.55
CA HIS A 43 -16.06 -16.63 12.96
C HIS A 43 -16.69 -17.34 11.76
N GLU A 44 -17.18 -16.62 10.76
CA GLU A 44 -17.70 -17.20 9.50
C GLU A 44 -16.64 -18.04 8.77
N LEU A 45 -15.41 -17.56 8.78
CA LEU A 45 -14.23 -18.25 8.25
C LEU A 45 -13.88 -19.51 9.07
N GLY A 46 -14.16 -19.53 10.37
CA GLY A 46 -13.98 -20.69 11.26
C GLY A 46 -12.52 -20.94 11.65
N ASN A 47 -11.68 -21.38 10.71
CA ASN A 47 -10.28 -21.77 10.94
C ASN A 47 -9.30 -20.58 10.86
N TRP A 48 -9.73 -19.41 11.34
CA TRP A 48 -8.98 -18.17 11.20
C TRP A 48 -7.53 -18.25 11.72
N PRO A 49 -7.24 -18.81 12.92
CA PRO A 49 -5.87 -18.92 13.40
C PRO A 49 -4.98 -19.74 12.46
N GLN A 50 -5.46 -20.90 12.01
CA GLN A 50 -4.71 -21.78 11.12
C GLN A 50 -4.45 -21.14 9.75
N TRP A 51 -5.39 -20.36 9.23
CA TRP A 51 -5.20 -19.63 7.97
C TRP A 51 -4.21 -18.49 8.11
N ARG A 52 -4.18 -17.82 9.26
CA ARG A 52 -3.15 -16.83 9.56
C ARG A 52 -1.77 -17.48 9.62
N ASP A 53 -1.65 -18.62 10.28
CA ASP A 53 -0.38 -19.36 10.37
C ASP A 53 0.08 -19.86 9.00
N LEU A 54 -0.85 -20.40 8.19
CA LEU A 54 -0.55 -20.82 6.82
C LEU A 54 -0.12 -19.63 5.94
N GLY A 55 -0.83 -18.50 6.03
CA GLY A 55 -0.47 -17.28 5.31
C GLY A 55 0.90 -16.76 5.70
N GLU A 56 1.26 -16.86 6.98
CA GLU A 56 2.61 -16.56 7.44
C GLU A 56 3.64 -17.52 6.82
N GLN A 57 3.40 -18.84 6.87
CA GLN A 57 4.30 -19.84 6.31
C GLN A 57 4.53 -19.62 4.80
N ILE A 58 3.46 -19.33 4.06
CA ILE A 58 3.54 -19.00 2.62
C ILE A 58 4.40 -17.74 2.42
N ARG A 59 4.15 -16.67 3.19
CA ARG A 59 4.94 -15.44 3.09
C ARG A 59 6.42 -15.68 3.39
N GLN A 60 6.74 -16.46 4.43
CA GLN A 60 8.12 -16.81 4.78
C GLN A 60 8.78 -17.63 3.67
N HIS A 61 8.06 -18.59 3.09
CA HIS A 61 8.52 -19.37 1.94
C HIS A 61 8.81 -18.47 0.74
N VAL A 62 7.89 -17.58 0.37
CA VAL A 62 8.07 -16.64 -0.75
C VAL A 62 9.27 -15.73 -0.54
N ILE A 63 9.49 -15.21 0.67
CA ILE A 63 10.67 -14.40 0.97
C ILE A 63 11.96 -15.23 0.85
N LYS A 64 11.94 -16.48 1.32
CA LYS A 64 13.10 -17.38 1.24
C LYS A 64 13.50 -17.68 -0.21
N TYR A 65 12.54 -17.88 -1.09
CA TYR A 65 12.74 -18.18 -2.52
C TYR A 65 12.41 -16.98 -3.41
N LEU A 66 12.58 -15.76 -2.88
CA LEU A 66 12.20 -14.54 -3.58
C LEU A 66 12.85 -14.41 -4.97
N PRO A 67 14.14 -14.75 -5.18
CA PRO A 67 14.74 -14.70 -6.52
C PRO A 67 13.97 -15.53 -7.56
N ASP A 68 13.60 -16.77 -7.22
CA ASP A 68 12.89 -17.68 -8.12
C ASP A 68 11.50 -17.14 -8.47
N TYR A 69 10.78 -16.63 -7.46
CA TYR A 69 9.46 -16.05 -7.67
C TYR A 69 9.49 -14.73 -8.46
N LEU A 70 10.56 -13.94 -8.33
CA LEU A 70 10.73 -12.72 -9.13
C LEU A 70 11.00 -13.05 -10.60
N GLU A 71 11.78 -14.09 -10.87
CA GLU A 71 12.00 -14.60 -12.24
C GLU A 71 10.70 -15.12 -12.84
N GLU A 72 9.97 -15.99 -12.13
CA GLU A 72 8.68 -16.52 -12.57
C GLU A 72 7.65 -15.39 -12.84
N PHE A 73 7.61 -14.39 -11.96
CA PHE A 73 6.77 -13.20 -12.15
C PHE A 73 7.17 -12.44 -13.42
N SER A 74 8.47 -12.18 -13.61
CA SER A 74 8.98 -11.47 -14.78
C SER A 74 8.59 -12.17 -16.07
N ASP A 75 8.86 -13.46 -16.17
CA ASP A 75 8.49 -14.29 -17.32
C ASP A 75 6.99 -14.23 -17.63
N ASN A 76 6.16 -14.32 -16.59
CA ASN A 76 4.70 -14.30 -16.74
C ASN A 76 4.16 -12.93 -17.18
N VAL A 77 4.80 -11.84 -16.75
CA VAL A 77 4.46 -10.48 -17.20
C VAL A 77 4.87 -10.29 -18.66
N GLU A 78 6.08 -10.69 -19.03
CA GLU A 78 6.60 -10.54 -20.39
C GLU A 78 5.81 -11.37 -21.40
N LYS A 79 5.43 -12.61 -21.05
CA LYS A 79 4.53 -13.45 -21.87
C LYS A 79 3.19 -12.78 -22.18
N ARG A 80 2.73 -11.86 -21.32
CA ARG A 80 1.48 -11.10 -21.50
C ARG A 80 1.70 -9.74 -22.16
N GLY A 81 2.91 -9.47 -22.68
CA GLY A 81 3.27 -8.21 -23.32
C GLY A 81 3.59 -7.08 -22.35
N GLY A 82 3.71 -7.38 -21.05
CA GLY A 82 4.26 -6.46 -20.07
C GLY A 82 5.79 -6.37 -20.16
N HIS A 83 6.37 -5.48 -19.38
CA HIS A 83 7.83 -5.36 -19.28
C HIS A 83 8.21 -5.13 -17.82
N VAL A 84 9.20 -5.88 -17.36
CA VAL A 84 9.72 -5.78 -15.99
C VAL A 84 11.11 -5.17 -16.04
N TYR A 85 11.34 -4.19 -15.18
CA TYR A 85 12.64 -3.56 -15.00
C TYR A 85 13.09 -3.76 -13.55
N PHE A 86 14.16 -4.52 -13.36
CA PHE A 86 14.79 -4.72 -12.06
C PHE A 86 15.79 -3.60 -11.78
N ALA A 87 15.37 -2.61 -11.01
CA ALA A 87 16.25 -1.55 -10.53
C ALA A 87 16.99 -2.00 -9.26
N LYS A 88 18.30 -1.78 -9.20
CA LYS A 88 19.11 -2.08 -8.01
C LYS A 88 19.02 -0.97 -6.95
N THR A 89 18.65 0.24 -7.37
CA THR A 89 18.54 1.42 -6.50
C THR A 89 17.27 2.22 -6.79
N ASP A 90 16.87 3.02 -5.80
CA ASP A 90 15.81 4.02 -5.92
C ASP A 90 16.04 5.01 -7.08
N LYS A 91 17.27 5.51 -7.21
CA LYS A 91 17.67 6.45 -8.28
C LYS A 91 17.52 5.83 -9.66
N GLU A 92 17.91 4.57 -9.78
CA GLU A 92 17.79 3.82 -11.03
C GLU A 92 16.32 3.61 -11.41
N ALA A 93 15.48 3.21 -10.45
CA ALA A 93 14.04 3.05 -10.67
C ALA A 93 13.39 4.36 -11.12
N ALA A 94 13.66 5.47 -10.40
CA ALA A 94 13.12 6.78 -10.71
C ALA A 94 13.60 7.29 -12.09
N ALA A 95 14.88 7.10 -12.42
CA ALA A 95 15.43 7.49 -13.71
C ALA A 95 14.79 6.69 -14.85
N TYR A 96 14.65 5.38 -14.70
CA TYR A 96 14.02 4.51 -15.70
C TYR A 96 12.59 4.96 -16.00
N ILE A 97 11.76 5.11 -14.95
CA ILE A 97 10.35 5.50 -15.09
C ILE A 97 10.23 6.88 -15.76
N THR A 98 11.04 7.85 -15.31
CA THR A 98 11.03 9.21 -15.86
C THR A 98 11.44 9.23 -17.34
N ASN A 99 12.50 8.50 -17.68
CA ASN A 99 12.98 8.41 -19.05
C ASN A 99 11.98 7.69 -19.97
N LEU A 100 11.35 6.63 -19.48
CA LEU A 100 10.29 5.93 -20.20
C LEU A 100 9.10 6.85 -20.48
N ALA A 101 8.62 7.58 -19.47
CA ALA A 101 7.52 8.52 -19.63
C ALA A 101 7.85 9.62 -20.65
N LYS A 102 9.06 10.20 -20.59
CA LYS A 102 9.54 11.19 -21.55
C LYS A 102 9.63 10.62 -22.97
N LYS A 103 10.23 9.44 -23.14
CA LYS A 103 10.39 8.76 -24.42
C LYS A 103 9.04 8.43 -25.08
N LYS A 104 8.06 8.02 -24.28
CA LYS A 104 6.69 7.74 -24.74
C LYS A 104 5.83 9.01 -24.86
N GLN A 105 6.38 10.18 -24.53
CA GLN A 105 5.65 11.46 -24.46
C GLN A 105 4.36 11.34 -23.63
N ALA A 106 4.41 10.53 -22.56
CA ALA A 106 3.25 10.20 -21.76
C ALA A 106 2.65 11.47 -21.12
N LYS A 107 1.35 11.66 -21.30
CA LYS A 107 0.58 12.77 -20.71
C LYS A 107 -0.27 12.35 -19.51
N LYS A 108 -0.58 11.06 -19.42
CA LYS A 108 -1.34 10.44 -18.34
C LYS A 108 -0.62 9.17 -17.92
N ILE A 109 -0.46 8.99 -16.61
CA ILE A 109 0.18 7.83 -16.00
C ILE A 109 -0.81 7.28 -14.98
N VAL A 110 -1.06 5.97 -15.07
CA VAL A 110 -1.78 5.22 -14.03
C VAL A 110 -0.73 4.38 -13.33
N LYS A 111 -0.68 4.50 -12.00
CA LYS A 111 0.21 3.70 -11.16
C LYS A 111 -0.60 2.96 -10.10
N SER A 112 -0.17 1.76 -9.75
CA SER A 112 -0.68 1.05 -8.57
C SER A 112 -0.20 1.76 -7.30
N LYS A 113 -1.04 1.77 -6.24
CA LYS A 113 -0.60 2.33 -4.95
C LYS A 113 0.51 1.46 -4.37
N SER A 114 1.63 2.09 -4.01
CA SER A 114 2.76 1.43 -3.38
C SER A 114 3.47 2.41 -2.44
N MET A 115 3.69 1.99 -1.18
CA MET A 115 4.49 2.76 -0.23
C MET A 115 5.92 2.95 -0.72
N VAL A 116 6.48 1.91 -1.36
CA VAL A 116 7.83 1.96 -1.94
C VAL A 116 7.93 3.07 -2.99
N THR A 117 6.89 3.30 -3.81
CA THR A 117 6.90 4.42 -4.77
C THR A 117 6.90 5.79 -4.08
N THR A 118 6.25 5.92 -2.93
CA THR A 118 6.28 7.15 -2.12
C THR A 118 7.69 7.38 -1.55
N GLU A 119 8.32 6.33 -1.03
CA GLU A 119 9.68 6.39 -0.46
C GLU A 119 10.75 6.83 -1.47
N ILE A 120 10.54 6.52 -2.76
CA ILE A 120 11.44 6.94 -3.86
C ILE A 120 10.97 8.20 -4.60
N ASN A 121 10.05 8.98 -4.01
CA ASN A 121 9.54 10.25 -4.54
C ASN A 121 8.82 10.14 -5.90
N LEU A 122 8.07 9.05 -6.13
CA LEU A 122 7.23 8.83 -7.31
C LEU A 122 5.73 8.86 -6.98
N ASP A 123 5.32 9.67 -6.00
CA ASP A 123 3.91 9.87 -5.63
C ASP A 123 3.21 10.97 -6.43
#